data_AF-F4PPR3-F1
#
_entry.id   AF-F4PPR3-F1
#
_cell.length_a   1.000
_cell.length_b   1.000
_cell.length_c   1.000
_cell.angle_alpha   90.00
_cell.angle_beta   90.00
_cell.angle_gamma   90.00
#
_symmetry.space_group_name_H-M   'P 1'
#
loop_
_entity.id
_entity.type
_entity.pdbx_description
1 polymer ?
#
loop_
_entity_poly.entity_id
_entity_poly.type
_entity_poly.pdbx_seq_one_letter_code
_entity_poly.pdbx_strand_id
1 'polypeptide(L)'
;MATYSALEKLLNSSGSYRHYRSTLKTCSTPCLPYLPIILSDLTFMEDGNPDTISHMINFQKRELIYRVISEVQATQQVKYDFPTVEPIHTLLIELPSSSSEELYQLSIQREPRESNNNNPNNNNNINSGGSTLTASSSTTSSNLSNSQQYGTISNHVNIHPDMLKKLRDKDFR
;
A
#
# COMPACT_ATOMS: atom_id res chain seq x y z
N MET A 1 -4.58 19.12 14.90
CA MET A 1 -4.23 18.95 13.47
C MET A 1 -2.79 18.53 13.22
N ALA A 2 -1.81 18.87 14.08
CA ALA A 2 -0.39 18.52 13.88
C ALA A 2 -0.06 17.01 13.91
N THR A 3 -0.92 16.17 14.50
CA THR A 3 -0.66 14.73 14.69
C THR A 3 -0.80 13.91 13.41
N TYR A 4 -1.83 14.15 12.59
CA TYR A 4 -2.03 13.42 11.33
C TYR A 4 -0.92 13.72 10.31
N SER A 5 -0.63 15.00 10.08
CA SER A 5 0.42 15.42 9.14
C SER A 5 1.80 14.87 9.54
N ALA A 6 2.08 14.73 10.84
CA ALA A 6 3.32 14.11 11.31
C ALA A 6 3.39 12.61 10.96
N LEU A 7 2.29 11.88 11.11
CA LEU A 7 2.22 10.45 10.72
C LEU A 7 2.34 10.28 9.20
N GLU A 8 1.68 11.13 8.42
CA GLU A 8 1.80 11.15 6.96
C GLU A 8 3.24 11.40 6.51
N LYS A 9 3.92 12.37 7.14
CA LYS A 9 5.34 12.64 6.87
C LYS A 9 6.24 11.45 7.23
N LEU A 10 5.96 10.77 8.34
CA LEU A 10 6.72 9.59 8.78
C LEU A 10 6.62 8.44 7.77
N LEU A 11 5.41 8.13 7.31
CA LEU A 11 5.12 7.04 6.37
C LEU A 11 5.13 7.47 4.90
N ASN A 12 5.65 8.65 4.61
CA ASN A 12 5.74 9.15 3.24
C ASN A 12 6.64 8.22 2.38
N SER A 13 6.12 7.78 1.23
CA SER A 13 6.79 6.84 0.33
C SER A 13 7.98 7.43 -0.44
N SER A 14 8.16 8.76 -0.43
CA SER A 14 9.25 9.44 -1.13
C SER A 14 10.63 8.91 -0.71
N GLY A 15 11.46 8.60 -1.70
CA GLY A 15 12.78 8.01 -1.48
C GLY A 15 12.73 6.61 -0.85
N SER A 16 11.75 5.79 -1.23
CA SER A 16 11.52 4.45 -0.68
C SER A 16 11.37 4.48 0.84
N TYR A 17 10.45 5.30 1.35
CA TYR A 17 10.17 5.40 2.78
C TYR A 17 11.38 5.82 3.65
N ARG A 18 12.19 6.76 3.15
CA ARG A 18 13.44 7.19 3.82
C ARG A 18 13.25 7.62 5.28
N HIS A 19 12.19 8.37 5.57
CA HIS A 19 11.89 8.85 6.93
C HIS A 19 11.59 7.68 7.85
N TYR A 20 10.63 6.82 7.47
CA TYR A 20 10.30 5.59 8.18
C TYR A 20 11.53 4.72 8.45
N ARG A 21 12.35 4.45 7.43
CA ARG A 21 13.57 3.65 7.57
C ARG A 21 14.58 4.24 8.54
N SER A 22 14.72 5.57 8.53
CA SER A 22 15.63 6.26 9.46
C SER A 22 15.15 6.12 10.90
N THR A 23 13.84 6.30 11.13
CA THR A 23 13.23 6.12 12.45
C THR A 23 13.32 4.67 12.93
N LEU A 24 13.06 3.69 12.06
CA LEU A 24 13.13 2.27 12.39
C LEU A 24 14.52 1.87 12.89
N LYS A 25 15.60 2.39 12.29
CA LYS A 25 16.99 2.15 12.72
C LYS A 25 17.29 2.64 14.13
N THR A 26 16.60 3.70 14.58
CA THR A 26 16.76 4.28 15.92
C THR A 26 15.76 3.72 16.94
N CYS A 27 14.84 2.86 16.52
CA CYS A 27 13.78 2.35 17.37
C CYS A 27 14.32 1.23 18.28
N SER A 28 13.99 1.30 19.57
CA SER A 28 14.28 0.24 20.53
C SER A 28 13.23 -0.87 20.47
N THR A 29 13.62 -2.11 20.79
CA THR A 29 12.69 -3.24 20.93
C THR A 29 11.85 -3.12 22.23
N PRO A 30 10.61 -3.64 22.26
CA PRO A 30 9.87 -4.32 21.19
C PRO A 30 9.38 -3.34 20.10
N CYS A 31 9.55 -3.71 18.84
CA CYS A 31 9.18 -2.90 17.68
C CYS A 31 8.48 -3.75 16.62
N LEU A 32 7.43 -3.22 15.98
CA LEU A 32 6.73 -3.87 14.88
C LEU A 32 7.05 -3.16 13.55
N PRO A 33 7.91 -3.74 12.70
CA PRO A 33 8.23 -3.13 11.41
C PRO A 33 7.09 -3.30 10.38
N TYR A 34 7.01 -2.37 9.43
CA TYR A 34 6.04 -2.39 8.34
C TYR A 34 6.54 -3.33 7.24
N LEU A 35 6.03 -4.56 7.26
CA LEU A 35 6.48 -5.66 6.39
C LEU A 35 6.51 -5.33 4.90
N PRO A 36 5.53 -4.61 4.30
CA PRO A 36 5.57 -4.31 2.87
C PRO A 36 6.84 -3.60 2.40
N ILE A 37 7.46 -2.76 3.23
CA ILE A 37 8.74 -2.11 2.90
C ILE A 37 9.88 -3.12 2.86
N ILE A 38 9.95 -3.99 3.86
CA ILE A 38 10.97 -5.05 3.95
C ILE A 38 10.81 -6.05 2.81
N LEU A 39 9.57 -6.46 2.50
CA LEU A 39 9.29 -7.37 1.41
C LEU A 39 9.68 -6.75 0.06
N SER A 40 9.42 -5.46 -0.13
CA SER A 40 9.87 -4.73 -1.32
C SER A 40 11.40 -4.76 -1.47
N ASP A 41 12.15 -4.64 -0.37
CA ASP A 41 13.61 -4.75 -0.39
C ASP A 41 14.07 -6.16 -0.76
N LEU A 42 13.46 -7.18 -0.16
CA LEU A 42 13.78 -8.58 -0.45
C LEU A 42 13.48 -8.90 -1.92
N THR A 43 12.35 -8.46 -2.46
CA THR A 43 12.02 -8.61 -3.88
C THR A 43 13.05 -7.90 -4.76
N PHE A 44 13.44 -6.67 -4.43
CA PHE A 44 14.43 -5.94 -5.21
C PHE A 44 15.82 -6.62 -5.19
N MET A 45 16.22 -7.17 -4.05
CA MET A 45 17.47 -7.93 -3.94
C MET A 45 17.40 -9.26 -4.72
N GLU A 46 16.24 -9.91 -4.72
CA GLU A 46 16.01 -11.18 -5.40
C GLU A 46 16.04 -11.02 -6.92
N ASP A 47 15.31 -10.04 -7.44
CA ASP A 47 15.19 -9.78 -8.88
C ASP A 47 16.42 -9.06 -9.45
N GLY A 48 17.09 -8.24 -8.64
CA GLY A 48 18.23 -7.43 -9.06
C GLY A 48 19.58 -8.16 -9.07
N ASN A 49 19.69 -9.32 -8.40
CA ASN A 49 20.95 -10.06 -8.27
C ASN A 49 20.78 -11.52 -8.70
N PRO A 50 21.63 -12.04 -9.61
CA PRO A 50 21.56 -13.44 -9.99
C PRO A 50 21.98 -14.35 -8.84
N ASP A 51 21.38 -15.53 -8.73
CA ASP A 51 21.72 -16.53 -7.73
C ASP A 51 23.14 -17.09 -7.88
N THR A 52 23.64 -17.10 -9.12
CA THR A 52 24.98 -17.60 -9.44
C THR A 52 25.73 -16.64 -10.35
N ILE A 53 27.04 -16.56 -10.17
CA ILE A 53 27.98 -15.83 -11.03
C ILE A 53 29.03 -16.84 -11.46
N SER A 54 29.21 -17.02 -12.78
CA SER A 54 30.17 -18.00 -13.32
C SER A 54 29.98 -19.41 -12.76
N HIS A 55 28.73 -19.86 -12.62
CA HIS A 55 28.34 -21.16 -12.03
C HIS A 55 28.67 -21.34 -10.54
N MET A 56 29.11 -20.29 -9.86
CA MET A 56 29.34 -20.29 -8.41
C MET A 56 28.22 -19.53 -7.69
N ILE A 57 27.95 -19.87 -6.43
CA ILE A 57 26.95 -19.17 -5.63
C ILE A 57 27.34 -17.69 -5.48
N ASN A 58 26.37 -16.81 -5.72
CA ASN A 58 26.53 -15.39 -5.44
C ASN A 58 26.40 -15.13 -3.94
N PHE A 59 27.50 -15.23 -3.20
CA PHE A 59 27.52 -14.97 -1.76
C PHE A 59 27.14 -13.53 -1.40
N GLN A 60 27.41 -12.57 -2.29
CA GLN A 60 27.02 -11.18 -2.08
C GLN A 60 25.49 -11.01 -2.04
N LYS A 61 24.75 -11.70 -2.94
CA LYS A 61 23.28 -11.76 -2.87
C LYS A 61 22.82 -12.36 -1.54
N ARG A 62 23.43 -13.47 -1.12
CA ARG A 62 23.07 -14.15 0.14
C ARG A 62 23.32 -13.28 1.36
N GLU A 63 24.42 -12.53 1.39
CA GLU A 63 24.75 -11.60 2.46
C GLU A 63 23.74 -10.45 2.56
N LEU A 64 23.33 -9.87 1.43
CA LEU A 64 22.32 -8.80 1.40
C LEU A 64 20.98 -9.27 1.97
N ILE A 65 20.49 -10.43 1.52
CA ILE A 65 19.23 -11.03 1.99
C ILE A 65 19.34 -11.37 3.48
N TYR A 66 20.44 -11.99 3.90
CA TYR A 66 20.69 -12.36 5.29
C TYR A 66 20.60 -11.15 6.23
N ARG A 67 21.21 -10.03 5.84
CA ARG A 67 21.19 -8.80 6.65
C ARG A 67 19.76 -8.34 6.94
N VAL A 68 18.91 -8.29 5.92
CA VAL A 68 17.51 -7.87 6.07
C VAL A 68 16.74 -8.83 6.97
N ILE A 69 16.89 -10.14 6.75
CA ILE A 69 16.22 -11.16 7.57
C ILE A 69 16.66 -11.09 9.03
N SER A 70 17.97 -10.91 9.27
CA SER A 70 18.53 -10.82 10.62
C SER A 70 17.99 -9.61 11.38
N GLU A 71 17.84 -8.46 10.72
CA GLU A 71 17.21 -7.27 11.31
C GLU A 71 15.75 -7.54 11.72
N VAL A 72 14.97 -8.23 10.88
CA VAL A 72 13.58 -8.61 11.22
C VAL A 72 13.54 -9.56 12.42
N GLN A 73 14.39 -10.59 12.42
CA GLN A 73 14.46 -11.54 13.53
C GLN A 73 14.79 -10.86 14.86
N ALA A 74 15.69 -9.87 14.86
CA ALA A 74 16.03 -9.11 16.07
C ALA A 74 14.79 -8.40 16.67
N THR A 75 13.90 -7.86 15.84
CA THR A 75 12.65 -7.22 16.33
C THR A 75 11.66 -8.19 16.96
N GLN A 76 11.72 -9.47 16.58
CA GLN A 76 10.81 -10.52 17.06
C GLN A 76 11.25 -11.15 18.39
N GLN A 77 12.49 -10.94 18.82
CA GLN A 77 13.04 -11.55 20.04
C GLN A 77 12.40 -11.00 21.33
N VAL A 78 11.91 -9.75 21.29
CA VAL A 78 11.29 -9.10 22.45
C VAL A 78 9.79 -9.01 22.23
N LYS A 79 9.02 -9.67 23.10
CA LYS A 79 7.56 -9.62 23.09
C LYS A 79 7.04 -8.30 23.69
N TYR A 80 5.88 -7.86 23.23
CA TYR A 80 5.11 -6.84 23.92
C TYR A 80 4.49 -7.41 25.20
N ASP A 81 4.48 -6.61 26.27
CA ASP A 81 3.88 -6.96 27.56
C ASP A 81 2.52 -6.25 27.73
N PHE A 82 1.51 -6.75 27.01
CA PHE A 82 0.14 -6.24 27.09
C PHE A 82 -0.79 -7.31 27.69
N PRO A 83 -1.57 -7.01 28.73
CA PRO A 83 -2.53 -7.96 29.28
C PRO A 83 -3.74 -8.11 28.34
N THR A 84 -4.29 -9.31 28.26
CA THR A 84 -5.55 -9.55 27.56
C THR A 84 -6.71 -8.99 28.39
N VAL A 85 -7.51 -8.10 27.78
CA VAL A 85 -8.66 -7.47 28.43
C VAL A 85 -9.92 -7.74 27.60
N GLU A 86 -10.88 -8.43 28.19
CA GLU A 86 -12.21 -8.63 27.61
C GLU A 86 -13.17 -7.51 28.02
N PRO A 87 -14.15 -7.12 27.18
CA PRO A 87 -14.49 -7.71 25.88
C PRO A 87 -13.69 -7.14 24.69
N ILE A 88 -12.72 -6.25 24.94
CA ILE A 88 -11.98 -5.52 23.89
C ILE A 88 -11.22 -6.48 22.99
N HIS A 89 -10.59 -7.50 23.57
CA HIS A 89 -9.85 -8.51 22.82
C HIS A 89 -10.75 -9.27 21.84
N THR A 90 -11.91 -9.78 22.28
CA THR A 90 -12.88 -10.42 21.39
C THR A 90 -13.35 -9.46 20.29
N LEU A 91 -13.67 -8.21 20.64
CA LEU A 91 -14.10 -7.20 19.68
C LEU A 91 -13.07 -6.93 18.58
N LEU A 92 -11.78 -6.85 18.94
CA LEU A 92 -10.70 -6.60 17.97
C LEU A 92 -10.46 -7.80 17.03
N ILE A 93 -10.75 -9.01 17.49
CA ILE A 93 -10.65 -10.24 16.68
C ILE A 93 -11.82 -10.36 15.70
N GLU A 94 -13.02 -9.97 16.14
CA GLU A 94 -14.28 -10.17 15.40
C GLU A 94 -14.75 -8.91 14.65
N LEU A 95 -13.84 -7.99 14.29
CA LEU A 95 -14.22 -6.76 13.60
C LEU A 95 -14.89 -7.05 12.25
N PRO A 96 -16.06 -6.43 11.96
CA PRO A 96 -16.71 -6.58 10.67
C PRO A 96 -15.84 -5.98 9.57
N SER A 97 -15.66 -6.73 8.47
CA SER A 97 -15.00 -6.24 7.27
C SER A 97 -16.03 -5.84 6.21
N SER A 98 -15.97 -4.61 5.71
CA SER A 98 -16.73 -4.17 4.53
C SER A 98 -15.81 -4.10 3.32
N SER A 99 -16.36 -4.32 2.13
CA SER A 99 -15.59 -4.15 0.90
C SER A 99 -15.30 -2.68 0.61
N SER A 100 -14.24 -2.39 -0.16
CA SER A 100 -13.93 -1.01 -0.58
C SER A 100 -15.07 -0.37 -1.36
N GLU A 101 -15.80 -1.17 -2.15
CA GLU A 101 -16.96 -0.73 -2.92
C GLU A 101 -18.13 -0.34 -2.01
N GLU A 102 -18.46 -1.17 -1.02
CA GLU A 102 -19.47 -0.83 -0.02
C GLU A 102 -19.14 0.46 0.72
N LEU A 103 -17.90 0.57 1.23
CA LEU A 103 -17.45 1.76 1.96
C LEU A 103 -17.50 3.02 1.09
N TYR A 104 -17.17 2.90 -0.20
CA TYR A 104 -17.28 4.01 -1.14
C TYR A 104 -18.74 4.41 -1.39
N GLN A 105 -19.64 3.45 -1.61
CA GLN A 105 -21.07 3.74 -1.76
C GLN A 105 -21.67 4.39 -0.51
N LEU A 106 -21.33 3.88 0.67
CA LEU A 106 -21.68 4.48 1.97
C LEU A 106 -21.15 5.91 2.08
N SER A 107 -19.94 6.20 1.59
CA SER A 107 -19.37 7.55 1.60
C SER A 107 -20.18 8.51 0.72
N ILE A 108 -20.58 8.10 -0.49
CA ILE A 108 -21.41 8.92 -1.40
C ILE A 108 -22.80 9.17 -0.82
N GLN A 109 -23.37 8.18 -0.14
CA GLN A 109 -24.67 8.36 0.51
C GLN A 109 -24.63 9.39 1.64
N ARG A 110 -23.51 9.47 2.38
CA ARG A 110 -23.32 10.43 3.47
C ARG A 110 -22.95 11.83 2.97
N GLU A 111 -22.14 11.90 1.92
CA GLU A 111 -21.69 13.15 1.30
C GLU A 111 -22.03 13.12 -0.21
N PRO A 112 -23.30 13.43 -0.58
CA PRO A 112 -23.72 13.45 -1.96
C PRO A 112 -22.93 14.47 -2.77
N ARG A 113 -22.56 14.11 -4.00
CA ARG A 113 -21.88 15.05 -4.90
C ARG A 113 -22.86 16.13 -5.36
N GLU A 114 -22.44 17.38 -5.27
CA GLU A 114 -23.15 18.53 -5.85
C GLU A 114 -23.46 18.23 -7.33
N SER A 115 -24.75 18.14 -7.67
CA SER A 115 -25.18 18.04 -9.06
C SER A 115 -24.95 19.41 -9.70
N ASN A 116 -23.99 19.53 -10.63
CA ASN A 116 -23.87 20.69 -11.51
C ASN A 116 -25.09 20.75 -12.47
N ASN A 117 -26.25 21.10 -11.94
CA ASN A 117 -27.46 21.42 -12.69
C ASN A 117 -27.56 22.94 -12.87
N ASN A 118 -26.60 23.53 -13.58
CA ASN A 118 -26.78 24.83 -14.20
C ASN A 118 -27.09 24.62 -15.69
N ASN A 119 -28.31 24.20 -15.98
CA ASN A 119 -28.93 24.51 -17.26
C ASN A 119 -30.44 24.74 -17.10
N PRO A 120 -30.88 25.97 -16.79
CA PRO A 120 -32.20 26.40 -17.21
C PRO A 120 -32.11 26.85 -18.67
N ASN A 121 -32.75 26.08 -19.55
CA ASN A 121 -33.19 26.56 -20.86
C ASN A 121 -33.77 27.97 -20.73
N ASN A 122 -33.21 28.95 -21.46
CA ASN A 122 -33.98 30.13 -21.85
C ASN A 122 -33.63 30.55 -23.28
N ASN A 123 -34.48 30.13 -24.22
CA ASN A 123 -34.56 30.71 -25.55
C ASN A 123 -35.19 32.10 -25.44
N ASN A 124 -34.54 33.14 -25.99
CA ASN A 124 -35.13 34.12 -26.92
C ASN A 124 -34.16 35.28 -27.29
N ASN A 125 -33.84 35.33 -28.60
CA ASN A 125 -33.73 36.51 -29.49
C ASN A 125 -32.46 37.43 -29.55
N ILE A 126 -31.71 37.29 -30.66
CA ILE A 126 -31.11 38.28 -31.62
C ILE A 126 -30.95 39.75 -31.10
N ASN A 127 -29.82 40.49 -31.15
CA ASN A 127 -28.77 40.69 -32.17
C ASN A 127 -27.52 41.45 -31.63
N SER A 128 -26.39 41.29 -32.34
CA SER A 128 -25.30 42.26 -32.64
C SER A 128 -24.50 42.98 -31.53
N GLY A 129 -23.21 42.59 -31.44
CA GLY A 129 -22.05 43.49 -31.58
C GLY A 129 -21.65 44.40 -30.41
N GLY A 130 -20.48 44.14 -29.82
CA GLY A 130 -19.76 45.17 -29.04
C GLY A 130 -18.93 44.63 -27.88
N SER A 131 -17.61 44.70 -28.05
CA SER A 131 -16.51 44.31 -27.16
C SER A 131 -16.53 45.00 -25.79
N THR A 132 -16.26 44.28 -24.69
CA THR A 132 -15.44 44.79 -23.56
C THR A 132 -14.81 43.66 -22.76
N LEU A 133 -13.52 43.85 -22.46
CA LEU A 133 -12.58 42.93 -21.80
C LEU A 133 -12.82 42.89 -20.28
N THR A 134 -12.77 41.71 -19.64
CA THR A 134 -12.31 41.59 -18.24
C THR A 134 -11.64 40.25 -17.92
N ALA A 135 -10.43 40.36 -17.39
CA ALA A 135 -9.69 39.48 -16.47
C ALA A 135 -9.54 37.98 -16.79
N SER A 136 -8.38 37.66 -17.34
CA SER A 136 -7.75 36.34 -17.33
C SER A 136 -7.13 36.00 -15.97
N SER A 137 -7.62 34.93 -15.32
CA SER A 137 -6.82 34.13 -14.38
C SER A 137 -6.86 32.68 -14.87
N SER A 138 -5.72 32.23 -15.39
CA SER A 138 -5.50 30.90 -15.93
C SER A 138 -5.31 29.87 -14.82
N THR A 139 -6.30 29.02 -14.59
CA THR A 139 -6.10 27.69 -14.01
C THR A 139 -6.07 26.68 -15.14
N THR A 140 -4.87 26.16 -15.41
CA THR A 140 -4.58 25.09 -16.35
C THR A 140 -5.25 23.80 -15.87
N SER A 141 -6.34 23.43 -16.53
CA SER A 141 -6.90 22.07 -16.50
C SER A 141 -6.17 21.22 -17.54
N SER A 142 -5.26 20.34 -17.08
CA SER A 142 -4.81 19.20 -17.87
C SER A 142 -5.63 17.97 -17.50
N ASN A 143 -6.55 17.61 -18.39
CA ASN A 143 -7.06 16.25 -18.53
C ASN A 143 -5.88 15.27 -18.58
N LEU A 144 -5.90 14.24 -17.74
CA LEU A 144 -5.17 13.01 -18.01
C LEU A 144 -6.12 11.84 -17.75
N SER A 145 -6.74 11.38 -18.82
CA SER A 145 -7.24 10.02 -18.95
C SER A 145 -6.09 9.05 -18.66
N ASN A 146 -6.12 8.42 -17.49
CA ASN A 146 -5.37 7.20 -17.24
C ASN A 146 -6.33 6.15 -16.68
N SER A 147 -6.93 5.41 -17.61
CA SER A 147 -7.39 4.06 -17.33
C SER A 147 -6.16 3.19 -17.08
N GLN A 148 -5.69 3.12 -15.84
CA GLN A 148 -4.85 2.02 -15.41
C GLN A 148 -5.80 0.90 -15.00
N GLN A 149 -5.85 -0.13 -15.85
CA GLN A 149 -6.52 -1.39 -15.58
C GLN A 149 -5.98 -1.97 -14.27
N TYR A 150 -6.84 -2.13 -13.28
CA TYR A 150 -6.55 -3.08 -12.21
C TYR A 150 -6.67 -4.48 -12.81
N GLY A 151 -5.54 -5.11 -13.10
CA GLY A 151 -5.50 -6.53 -13.48
C GLY A 151 -5.99 -7.36 -12.30
N THR A 152 -7.11 -8.05 -12.47
CA THR A 152 -7.56 -9.13 -11.58
C THR A 152 -6.51 -10.24 -11.62
N ILE A 153 -5.78 -10.45 -10.52
CA ILE A 153 -4.94 -11.64 -10.36
C ILE A 153 -5.87 -12.83 -10.13
N SER A 154 -6.05 -13.63 -11.17
CA SER A 154 -6.69 -14.94 -11.08
C SER A 154 -5.83 -15.86 -10.21
N ASN A 155 -6.31 -16.19 -9.01
CA ASN A 155 -5.74 -17.25 -8.19
C ASN A 155 -6.14 -18.60 -8.78
N HIS A 156 -5.36 -19.10 -9.74
CA HIS A 156 -5.41 -20.50 -10.14
C HIS A 156 -3.98 -21.07 -10.16
N VAL A 157 -3.44 -21.33 -8.97
CA VAL A 157 -2.28 -22.22 -8.85
C VAL A 157 -2.79 -23.65 -9.01
N ASN A 158 -2.58 -24.23 -10.17
CA ASN A 158 -2.89 -25.63 -10.42
C ASN A 158 -1.76 -26.48 -9.82
N ILE A 159 -1.91 -26.87 -8.55
CA ILE A 159 -0.95 -27.72 -7.85
C ILE A 159 -1.17 -29.16 -8.32
N HIS A 160 -0.19 -29.73 -9.03
CA HIS A 160 -0.23 -31.14 -9.42
C HIS A 160 -0.23 -32.04 -8.16
N PRO A 161 -1.10 -33.07 -8.07
CA PRO A 161 -1.32 -33.86 -6.85
C PRO A 161 -0.09 -34.63 -6.32
N ASP A 162 0.98 -34.75 -7.10
CA ASP A 162 2.22 -35.41 -6.66
C ASP A 162 3.12 -34.57 -5.75
N MET A 163 2.92 -33.25 -5.66
CA MET A 163 3.72 -32.39 -4.76
C MET A 163 3.35 -32.58 -3.29
N LEU A 164 2.12 -33.02 -3.00
CA LEU A 164 1.64 -33.27 -1.63
C LEU A 164 2.12 -34.60 -1.04
N LYS A 165 2.61 -35.54 -1.86
CA LYS A 165 3.18 -36.80 -1.36
C LYS A 165 4.62 -36.64 -0.86
N LYS A 166 5.41 -35.76 -1.47
CA LYS A 166 6.83 -35.58 -1.08
C LYS A 166 7.06 -34.84 0.24
N LEU A 167 6.02 -34.23 0.82
CA LEU A 167 6.09 -33.54 2.10
C LEU A 167 5.61 -34.40 3.28
N ARG A 168 5.07 -35.61 3.03
CA ARG A 168 4.65 -36.53 4.11
C ARG A 168 5.73 -37.55 4.50
N ASP A 169 6.70 -37.81 3.62
CA ASP A 169 7.65 -38.92 3.80
C ASP A 169 9.03 -38.49 4.34
N LYS A 170 9.22 -37.23 4.77
CA LYS A 170 10.50 -36.76 5.34
C LYS A 170 10.56 -36.62 6.85
N ASP A 171 9.45 -36.82 7.56
CA ASP A 171 9.45 -36.84 9.02
C ASP A 171 9.32 -38.28 9.52
N PHE A 172 10.36 -39.10 9.33
CA PHE A 172 10.71 -40.22 10.21
C PHE A 172 12.03 -40.86 9.76
N ARG A 173 13.15 -40.30 10.22
CA ARG A 173 14.37 -41.02 10.64
C ARG A 173 15.32 -40.07 11.34
#